data_AF-A0A378TAX7-F1
#
_entry.id   AF-A0A378TAX7-F1
#
_cell.length_a   1.000
_cell.length_b   1.000
_cell.length_c   1.000
_cell.angle_alpha   90.00
_cell.angle_beta   90.00
_cell.angle_gamma   90.00
#
_symmetry.space_group_name_H-M   'P 1'
#
loop_
_entity.id
_entity.type
_entity.pdbx_description
1 polymer ?
#
loop_
_entity_poly.entity_id
_entity_poly.type
_entity_poly.pdbx_seq_one_letter_code
_entity_poly.pdbx_strand_id
1 'polypeptide(L)'
;MTVQTISLKEYAAALLGPGPDGTADSVKDHKIQWLTKRLRGEAKPHLPGNKAGRQWRATEDDVEKAIELLRPPSAGVPRVPSTSSMTPTSRRRLGLL
;
A
#
# COMPACT_ATOMS: atom_id res chain seq x y z
N MET A 1 -6.77 -12.06 -24.56
CA MET A 1 -5.79 -11.38 -23.68
C MET A 1 -5.25 -12.42 -22.73
N THR A 2 -3.94 -12.66 -22.71
CA THR A 2 -3.31 -13.60 -21.77
C THR A 2 -3.18 -12.92 -20.41
N VAL A 3 -3.81 -13.49 -19.39
CA VAL A 3 -3.69 -12.98 -18.02
C VAL A 3 -2.31 -13.37 -17.50
N GLN A 4 -1.43 -12.38 -17.26
CA GLN A 4 -0.14 -12.64 -16.64
C GLN A 4 -0.34 -12.89 -15.14
N THR A 5 0.17 -14.02 -14.66
CA THR A 5 0.17 -14.34 -13.24
C THR A 5 1.53 -14.04 -12.64
N ILE A 6 1.55 -13.26 -11.57
CA ILE A 6 2.75 -12.97 -10.80
C ILE A 6 2.90 -13.92 -9.61
N SER A 7 4.15 -14.13 -9.22
CA SER A 7 4.53 -14.91 -8.04
C SER A 7 4.22 -14.16 -6.74
N LEU A 8 4.20 -14.89 -5.62
CA LEU A 8 4.04 -14.31 -4.29
C LEU A 8 5.11 -13.25 -3.96
N LYS A 9 6.34 -13.44 -4.44
CA LYS A 9 7.44 -12.49 -4.22
C LYS A 9 7.23 -11.18 -4.98
N GLU A 10 6.88 -11.28 -6.26
CA GLU A 10 6.57 -10.12 -7.09
C GLU A 10 5.35 -9.36 -6.55
N TYR A 11 4.33 -10.08 -6.07
CA TYR A 11 3.19 -9.47 -5.41
C TYR A 11 3.62 -8.72 -4.14
N ALA A 12 4.43 -9.35 -3.28
CA ALA A 12 4.96 -8.68 -2.09
C ALA A 12 5.82 -7.46 -2.44
N ALA A 13 6.62 -7.53 -3.51
CA ALA A 13 7.43 -6.42 -4.00
C ALA A 13 6.56 -5.26 -4.50
N ALA A 14 5.51 -5.55 -5.26
CA ALA A 14 4.58 -4.54 -5.78
C ALA A 14 3.82 -3.83 -4.66
N LEU A 15 3.38 -4.58 -3.64
CA LEU A 15 2.52 -4.06 -2.58
C LEU A 15 3.29 -3.37 -1.44
N LEU A 16 4.44 -3.94 -1.06
CA LEU A 16 5.21 -3.53 0.13
C LEU A 16 6.60 -2.97 -0.21
N GLY A 17 6.91 -2.83 -1.50
CA GLY A 17 8.20 -2.39 -2.02
C GLY A 17 9.21 -3.54 -2.18
N PRO A 18 10.19 -3.38 -3.10
CA PRO A 18 11.16 -4.42 -3.44
C PRO A 18 12.16 -4.73 -2.32
N GLY A 19 13.08 -5.65 -2.60
CA GLY A 19 14.24 -5.96 -1.78
C GLY A 19 15.25 -4.80 -1.69
N PRO A 20 16.30 -4.94 -0.85
CA PRO A 20 17.34 -3.93 -0.68
C PRO A 20 18.16 -3.63 -1.94
N ASP A 21 18.16 -4.56 -2.90
CA ASP A 21 18.79 -4.47 -4.22
C ASP A 21 17.83 -3.98 -5.32
N GLY A 22 16.57 -3.65 -4.97
CA GLY A 22 15.55 -3.23 -5.91
C GLY A 22 14.85 -4.38 -6.66
N THR A 23 15.15 -5.65 -6.35
CA THR A 23 14.55 -6.80 -7.05
C THR A 23 13.41 -7.45 -6.24
N ALA A 24 12.55 -8.20 -6.94
CA ALA A 24 11.50 -9.00 -6.31
C ALA A 24 12.06 -10.23 -5.58
N ASP A 25 13.22 -10.75 -6.00
CA ASP A 25 13.79 -11.96 -5.43
C ASP A 25 14.34 -11.78 -4.02
N SER A 26 14.79 -10.56 -3.71
CA SER A 26 15.38 -10.15 -2.44
C SER A 26 14.36 -9.52 -1.47
N VAL A 27 13.06 -9.71 -1.72
CA VAL A 27 12.01 -9.30 -0.78
C VAL A 27 12.23 -10.02 0.56
N LYS A 28 12.28 -9.24 1.65
CA LYS A 28 12.51 -9.76 3.00
C LYS A 28 11.38 -10.70 3.44
N ASP A 29 11.74 -11.78 4.14
CA ASP A 29 10.81 -12.84 4.57
C ASP A 29 9.59 -12.35 5.34
N HIS A 30 9.73 -11.35 6.21
CA HIS A 30 8.60 -10.82 6.97
C HIS A 30 7.51 -10.21 6.08
N LYS A 31 7.86 -9.65 4.91
CA LYS A 31 6.90 -9.13 3.93
C LYS A 31 6.12 -10.29 3.28
N ILE A 32 6.82 -11.37 2.92
CA ILE A 32 6.21 -12.58 2.36
C ILE A 32 5.28 -13.24 3.39
N GLN A 33 5.71 -13.35 4.65
CA GLN A 33 4.88 -13.90 5.73
C GLN A 33 3.64 -13.04 6.00
N TRP A 34 3.81 -11.71 6.03
CA TRP A 34 2.70 -10.76 6.20
C TRP A 34 1.64 -10.92 5.10
N LEU A 35 2.08 -11.06 3.84
CA LEU A 35 1.18 -11.25 2.69
C LEU A 35 0.50 -12.62 2.75
N THR A 36 1.26 -13.68 3.05
CA THR A 36 0.75 -15.05 3.16
C THR A 36 -0.35 -15.16 4.22
N LYS A 37 -0.18 -14.54 5.39
CA LYS A 37 -1.22 -14.54 6.43
C LYS A 37 -2.53 -13.91 5.96
N ARG A 38 -2.45 -12.81 5.19
CA ARG A 38 -3.64 -12.14 4.64
C ARG A 38 -4.30 -12.92 3.51
N LEU A 39 -3.51 -13.54 2.62
CA LEU A 39 -4.01 -14.43 1.57
C LEU A 39 -4.72 -15.66 2.14
N ARG A 40 -4.27 -16.15 3.30
CA ARG A 40 -4.95 -17.24 4.02
C ARG A 40 -6.19 -16.81 4.81
N GLY A 41 -6.44 -15.51 4.92
CA GLY A 41 -7.52 -14.98 5.76
C GLY A 41 -7.22 -15.01 7.27
N GLU A 42 -5.97 -15.26 7.66
CA GLU A 42 -5.53 -15.26 9.07
C GLU A 42 -5.40 -13.84 9.64
N ALA A 43 -5.35 -12.82 8.77
CA ALA A 43 -5.24 -11.41 9.14
C ALA A 43 -6.10 -10.53 8.23
N LYS A 44 -6.49 -9.35 8.74
CA LYS A 44 -7.27 -8.35 8.00
C LYS A 44 -6.38 -7.22 7.43
N PRO A 45 -6.73 -6.64 6.27
CA PRO A 45 -7.77 -7.10 5.34
C PRO A 45 -7.36 -8.42 4.67
N HIS A 46 -8.35 -9.23 4.28
CA HIS A 46 -8.13 -10.40 3.44
C HIS A 46 -7.78 -9.91 2.04
N LEU A 47 -6.62 -10.31 1.53
CA LEU A 47 -6.13 -9.84 0.25
C LEU A 47 -6.51 -10.82 -0.88
N PRO A 48 -6.80 -10.30 -2.08
CA PRO A 48 -7.07 -11.13 -3.25
C PRO A 48 -5.80 -11.85 -3.73
N GLY A 49 -6.01 -13.03 -4.30
CA GLY A 49 -4.97 -13.89 -4.85
C GLY A 49 -5.49 -15.33 -4.96
N ASN A 50 -4.87 -16.11 -5.83
CA ASN A 50 -5.30 -17.48 -6.11
C ASN A 50 -4.21 -18.49 -5.72
N LYS A 51 -4.62 -19.63 -5.14
CA LYS A 51 -3.71 -20.71 -4.79
C LYS A 51 -3.60 -21.70 -5.94
N ALA A 52 -2.46 -21.71 -6.63
CA ALA A 52 -2.14 -22.66 -7.70
C ALA A 52 -1.25 -23.77 -7.13
N GLY A 53 -1.85 -24.93 -6.86
CA GLY A 53 -1.18 -26.05 -6.19
C GLY A 53 -0.69 -25.66 -4.79
N ARG A 54 0.62 -25.67 -4.57
CA ARG A 54 1.25 -25.31 -3.29
C ARG A 54 1.69 -23.85 -3.20
N GLN A 55 1.50 -23.07 -4.26
CA GLN A 55 2.00 -21.70 -4.35
C GLN A 55 0.85 -20.71 -4.49
N TRP A 56 0.99 -19.56 -3.85
CA TRP A 56 0.12 -18.42 -4.09
C TRP A 56 0.57 -17.68 -5.34
N ARG A 57 -0.41 -17.28 -6.14
CA ARG A 57 -0.28 -16.48 -7.35
C ARG A 57 -1.26 -15.31 -7.24
N ALA A 58 -1.02 -14.30 -8.05
CA ALA A 58 -1.92 -13.17 -8.21
C ALA A 58 -1.90 -12.72 -9.66
N THR A 59 -2.97 -12.09 -10.07
CA THR A 59 -3.04 -11.32 -11.31
C THR A 59 -2.75 -9.86 -11.02
N GLU A 60 -2.53 -9.06 -12.05
CA GLU A 60 -2.37 -7.61 -11.90
C GLU A 60 -3.61 -6.95 -11.26
N ASP A 61 -4.81 -7.41 -11.63
CA ASP A 61 -6.08 -6.98 -11.04
C ASP A 61 -6.19 -7.30 -9.53
N ASP A 62 -5.65 -8.45 -9.09
CA ASP A 62 -5.57 -8.76 -7.66
C ASP A 62 -4.66 -7.77 -6.93
N VAL A 63 -3.51 -7.40 -7.52
CA VAL A 63 -2.60 -6.42 -6.91
C VAL A 63 -3.27 -5.06 -6.78
N GLU A 64 -3.95 -4.60 -7.84
CA GLU A 64 -4.64 -3.31 -7.83
C GLU A 64 -5.73 -3.26 -6.75
N LYS A 65 -6.55 -4.32 -6.66
CA LYS A 65 -7.55 -4.47 -5.60
C LYS A 65 -6.93 -4.49 -4.21
N ALA A 66 -5.78 -5.13 -4.04
CA ALA A 66 -5.06 -5.14 -2.76
C ALA A 66 -4.55 -3.75 -2.38
N ILE A 67 -4.03 -2.99 -3.35
CA ILE A 67 -3.62 -1.59 -3.14
C ILE A 67 -4.83 -0.76 -2.70
N GLU A 68 -5.98 -0.92 -3.35
CA GLU A 68 -7.21 -0.20 -2.99
C GLU A 68 -7.68 -0.55 -1.57
N LEU A 69 -7.65 -1.84 -1.19
CA LEU A 69 -8.02 -2.28 0.16
C LEU A 69 -7.08 -1.75 1.26
N LEU A 70 -5.81 -1.56 0.93
CA LEU A 70 -4.81 -1.04 1.87
C LEU A 70 -4.70 0.48 1.85
N ARG A 71 -5.39 1.15 0.91
CA ARG A 71 -5.42 2.59 0.82
C ARG A 71 -5.94 3.15 2.16
N PRO A 72 -5.19 4.04 2.83
CA PRO A 72 -5.69 4.66 4.05
C PRO A 72 -6.96 5.45 3.71
N PRO A 73 -7.98 5.45 4.59
CA PRO A 73 -9.13 6.29 4.39
C PRO A 73 -8.65 7.73 4.24
N SER A 74 -9.25 8.48 3.32
CA SER A 74 -8.97 9.91 3.17
C SER A 74 -9.35 10.61 4.47
N ALA A 75 -8.39 10.75 5.38
CA ALA A 75 -8.53 11.61 6.54
C ALA A 75 -8.72 13.01 5.97
N GLY A 76 -9.91 13.58 6.17
CA GLY A 76 -10.20 14.95 5.77
C GLY A 76 -9.10 15.82 6.36
N VAL A 77 -8.20 16.32 5.50
CA VAL A 77 -7.13 17.21 5.93
C VAL A 77 -7.82 18.35 6.66
N PRO A 78 -7.52 18.60 7.95
CA PRO A 78 -8.17 19.66 8.68
C PRO A 78 -7.98 20.94 7.87
N ARG A 79 -9.11 21.61 7.60
CA ARG A 79 -9.15 22.83 6.79
C ARG A 79 -8.27 23.84 7.52
N VAL A 80 -7.03 23.98 7.07
CA VAL A 80 -6.11 24.96 7.62
C VAL A 80 -6.80 26.31 7.47
N PRO A 81 -6.96 27.11 8.54
CA PRO A 81 -7.62 28.39 8.41
C PRO A 81 -6.90 29.18 7.32
N SER A 82 -7.66 29.60 6.31
CA SER A 82 -7.14 30.49 5.28
C SER A 82 -6.47 31.69 5.97
N THR A 83 -5.29 32.09 5.50
CA THR A 83 -4.51 33.24 6.02
C THR A 83 -5.33 34.54 6.08
N SER A 84 -6.43 34.60 5.33
CA SER A 84 -7.47 35.64 5.36
C SER A 84 -8.20 35.77 6.69
N SER A 85 -8.33 34.68 7.45
CA SER A 85 -9.00 34.63 8.76
C SER A 85 -8.06 34.88 9.94
N MET A 86 -6.76 35.04 9.68
CA MET A 86 -5.77 35.31 10.71
C MET A 86 -5.80 36.78 11.14
N THR A 87 -5.76 37.02 12.44
CA THR A 87 -5.55 38.37 12.98
C THR A 87 -4.18 38.91 12.56
N PRO A 88 -4.01 40.25 12.43
CA PRO A 88 -2.75 40.85 12.00
C PRO A 88 -1.53 40.41 12.83
N THR A 89 -1.71 40.24 14.14
CA THR A 89 -0.65 39.78 15.07
C THR A 89 -0.17 38.36 14.75
N SER A 90 -1.09 37.47 14.38
CA SER A 90 -0.77 36.09 14.02
C SER A 90 -0.01 36.02 12.69
N ARG A 91 -0.36 36.88 11.72
CA ARG A 91 0.32 36.97 10.42
C ARG A 91 1.77 37.46 10.55
N ARG A 92 2.02 38.45 11.43
CA ARG A 92 3.36 38.96 11.73
C ARG A 92 4.27 37.90 12.39
N ARG A 93 3.74 37.08 13.31
CA ARG A 93 4.53 36.04 13.99
C ARG A 93 5.03 34.94 13.05
N LEU A 94 4.32 34.69 11.95
CA LEU A 94 4.69 33.70 10.93
C LEU A 94 5.54 34.28 9.78
N GLY A 95 5.88 35.57 9.79
CA GLY A 95 6.69 36.19 8.72
C GLY A 95 5.96 36.29 7.38
N LEU A 96 4.63 36.27 7.37
CA LEU A 96 3.78 36.38 6.18
C LEU A 96 3.42 37.85 5.85
N LEU A 97 4.14 38.81 6.43
CA LEU A 97 4.05 40.25 6.22
C LEU A 97 5.46 40.81 6.03
#